data_AF-A0A1J4N6T8-F1
#
_entry.id   AF-A0A1J4N6T8-F1
#
_cell.length_a   1.000
_cell.length_b   1.000
_cell.length_c   1.000
_cell.angle_alpha   90.00
_cell.angle_beta   90.00
_cell.angle_gamma   90.00
#
_symmetry.space_group_name_H-M   'P 1'
#
loop_
_entity.id
_entity.type
_entity.pdbx_description
1 polymer ?
#
loop_
_entity_poly.entity_id
_entity_poly.type
_entity_poly.pdbx_seq_one_letter_code
_entity_poly.pdbx_strand_id
1 'polypeptide(L)'
;MTDPRHPHWVYDHGTEPDPRFTLANERTFLAWARTVLGLLAGAVALHSFRVPTADGVRVGVIAVLVLTAILCTIFAMVRWARVERAMRERRPLPAFSAGFILAGALLVIGVLLGFSLVL
;
A
#
# COMPACT_ATOMS: atom_id res chain seq x y z
N MET A 1 -26.77 -11.23 17.71
CA MET A 1 -27.00 -10.51 16.43
C MET A 1 -25.65 -10.40 15.76
N THR A 2 -25.49 -10.99 14.58
CA THR A 2 -24.30 -10.78 13.73
C THR A 2 -24.35 -9.36 13.15
N ASP A 3 -23.19 -8.73 13.01
CA ASP A 3 -23.09 -7.38 12.50
C ASP A 3 -23.36 -7.39 10.98
N PRO A 4 -24.26 -6.54 10.43
CA PRO A 4 -24.51 -6.53 9.00
C PRO A 4 -23.32 -6.01 8.16
N ARG A 5 -22.28 -5.43 8.79
CA ARG A 5 -21.15 -4.82 8.09
C ARG A 5 -20.17 -5.84 7.53
N HIS A 6 -19.69 -5.59 6.31
CA HIS A 6 -18.65 -6.39 5.65
C HIS A 6 -17.30 -5.67 5.65
N PRO A 7 -16.17 -6.39 5.77
CA PRO A 7 -16.08 -7.85 5.80
C PRO A 7 -16.34 -8.47 7.19
N HIS A 8 -17.07 -9.59 7.19
CA HIS A 8 -17.49 -10.33 8.40
C HIS A 8 -16.32 -10.76 9.29
N TRP A 9 -15.20 -11.19 8.69
CA TRP A 9 -13.99 -11.58 9.43
C TRP A 9 -13.28 -10.44 10.18
N VAL A 10 -13.78 -9.21 10.09
CA VAL A 10 -13.37 -8.06 10.91
C VAL A 10 -14.50 -7.67 11.86
N TYR A 11 -15.70 -7.44 11.34
CA TYR A 11 -16.80 -6.84 12.10
C TYR A 11 -17.49 -7.81 13.07
N ASP A 12 -17.48 -9.13 12.80
CA ASP A 12 -18.07 -10.15 13.70
C ASP A 12 -17.21 -10.47 14.93
N HIS A 13 -16.04 -9.84 15.07
CA HIS A 13 -15.14 -10.08 16.20
C HIS A 13 -15.14 -8.92 17.19
N GLY A 14 -15.08 -9.27 18.48
CA GLY A 14 -14.87 -8.32 19.57
C GLY A 14 -16.05 -7.36 19.79
N THR A 15 -15.73 -6.18 20.32
CA THR A 15 -16.70 -5.10 20.53
C THR A 15 -16.37 -3.90 19.68
N GLU A 16 -17.35 -3.04 19.40
CA GLU A 16 -17.10 -1.83 18.62
C GLU A 16 -15.98 -0.98 19.25
N PRO A 17 -14.91 -0.65 18.50
CA PRO A 17 -13.87 0.23 18.99
C PRO A 17 -14.40 1.65 19.13
N ASP A 18 -13.65 2.48 19.85
CA ASP A 18 -13.89 3.92 19.83
C ASP A 18 -13.76 4.46 18.39
N PRO A 19 -14.81 5.09 17.83
CA PRO A 19 -14.83 5.54 16.43
C PRO A 19 -13.63 6.39 16.00
N ARG A 20 -13.01 7.14 16.93
CA ARG A 20 -11.83 7.96 16.59
C ARG A 20 -10.65 7.11 16.13
N PHE A 21 -10.47 5.91 16.67
CA PHE A 21 -9.36 5.02 16.30
C PHE A 21 -9.65 4.29 14.99
N THR A 22 -10.89 3.86 14.76
CA THR A 22 -11.33 3.33 13.46
C THR A 22 -11.12 4.36 12.35
N LEU A 23 -11.54 5.62 12.55
CA LEU A 23 -11.31 6.70 11.58
C LEU A 23 -9.82 7.03 11.38
N ALA A 24 -8.99 6.87 12.42
CA ALA A 24 -7.54 7.00 12.27
C ALA A 24 -6.92 5.87 11.43
N ASN A 25 -7.42 4.64 11.60
CA ASN A 25 -7.03 3.48 10.81
C ASN A 25 -7.41 3.67 9.33
N GLU A 26 -8.65 4.10 9.06
CA GLU A 26 -9.13 4.43 7.71
C GLU A 26 -8.31 5.53 7.04
N ARG A 27 -7.97 6.61 7.75
CA ARG A 27 -7.07 7.66 7.21
C ARG A 27 -5.72 7.10 6.79
N THR A 28 -5.20 6.14 7.56
CA THR A 28 -3.94 5.50 7.21
C THR A 28 -4.10 4.63 5.97
N PHE A 29 -5.19 3.85 5.85
CA PHE A 29 -5.52 3.12 4.62
C PHE A 29 -5.62 4.05 3.40
N LEU A 30 -6.32 5.18 3.52
CA LEU A 30 -6.43 6.17 2.45
C LEU A 30 -5.08 6.80 2.08
N ALA A 31 -4.18 6.97 3.06
CA ALA A 31 -2.82 7.42 2.78
C ALA A 31 -2.03 6.38 1.95
N TRP A 32 -2.19 5.08 2.23
CA TRP A 32 -1.62 4.03 1.39
C TRP A 32 -2.23 3.99 -0.01
N ALA A 33 -3.55 4.15 -0.13
CA ALA A 33 -4.22 4.23 -1.42
C ALA A 33 -3.66 5.37 -2.29
N ARG A 34 -3.36 6.53 -1.69
CA ARG A 34 -2.69 7.64 -2.37
C ARG A 34 -1.32 7.24 -2.93
N THR A 35 -0.52 6.52 -2.15
CA THR A 35 0.80 6.04 -2.61
C THR A 35 0.65 5.07 -3.79
N VAL A 36 -0.30 4.14 -3.72
CA VAL A 36 -0.61 3.22 -4.83
C VAL A 36 -0.97 3.99 -6.10
N LEU A 37 -1.85 4.98 -6.00
CA LEU A 37 -2.23 5.83 -7.14
C LEU A 37 -1.03 6.58 -7.72
N GLY A 38 -0.14 7.10 -6.87
CA GLY A 38 1.09 7.76 -7.32
C GLY A 38 2.03 6.80 -8.08
N LEU A 39 2.21 5.57 -7.59
CA LEU A 39 3.03 4.55 -8.26
C LEU A 39 2.45 4.17 -9.62
N LEU A 40 1.14 3.95 -9.71
CA LEU A 40 0.45 3.62 -10.96
C LEU A 40 0.51 4.79 -11.95
N ALA A 41 0.30 6.03 -11.49
CA ALA A 41 0.43 7.22 -12.33
C ALA A 41 1.85 7.35 -12.90
N GLY A 42 2.88 7.11 -12.08
CA GLY A 42 4.27 7.10 -12.54
C GLY A 42 4.55 6.01 -13.58
N ALA A 43 4.02 4.80 -13.40
CA ALA A 43 4.16 3.71 -14.37
C ALA A 43 3.50 4.06 -15.72
N VAL A 44 2.27 4.61 -15.68
CA VAL A 44 1.55 5.04 -16.89
C VAL A 44 2.28 6.19 -17.59
N ALA A 45 2.78 7.17 -16.84
CA ALA A 45 3.57 8.27 -17.38
C ALA A 45 4.82 7.75 -18.11
N LEU A 46 5.60 6.89 -17.46
CA LEU A 46 6.81 6.29 -18.05
C LEU A 46 6.51 5.39 -19.25
N HIS A 47 5.37 4.71 -19.26
CA HIS A 47 4.92 3.96 -20.43
C HIS A 47 4.58 4.90 -21.61
N SER A 48 3.90 6.01 -21.34
CA SER A 48 3.39 6.94 -22.35
C SER A 48 4.46 7.85 -22.94
N PHE A 49 5.42 8.28 -22.13
CA PHE A 49 6.57 9.03 -22.62
C PHE A 49 7.50 8.07 -23.39
N ARG A 50 7.67 8.32 -24.70
CA ARG A 50 8.66 7.63 -25.54
C ARG A 50 10.06 8.14 -25.21
N VAL A 51 10.52 7.88 -23.98
CA VAL A 51 11.88 8.21 -23.56
C VAL A 51 12.84 7.36 -24.39
N PRO A 52 13.88 7.95 -25.00
CA PRO A 52 14.91 7.21 -25.73
C PRO A 52 15.84 6.51 -24.73
N THR A 53 15.32 5.49 -24.04
CA THR A 53 16.07 4.62 -23.12
C THR A 53 16.15 3.22 -23.70
N ALA A 54 17.14 2.44 -23.28
CA ALA A 54 17.21 1.02 -23.63
C ALA A 54 15.92 0.31 -23.21
N ASP A 55 15.16 -0.21 -24.19
CA ASP A 55 13.78 -0.70 -24.02
C ASP A 55 13.61 -1.67 -22.82
N GLY A 56 14.64 -2.48 -22.52
CA GLY A 56 14.62 -3.42 -21.40
C GLY A 56 14.60 -2.76 -20.00
N VAL A 57 15.34 -1.67 -19.79
CA VAL A 57 15.41 -0.99 -18.47
C VAL A 57 14.07 -0.32 -18.17
N ARG A 58 13.49 0.37 -19.16
CA ARG A 58 12.18 1.03 -19.04
C ARG A 58 11.07 0.04 -18.68
N VAL A 59 11.02 -1.10 -19.38
CA VAL A 59 10.05 -2.16 -19.07
C VAL A 59 10.24 -2.69 -17.66
N GLY A 60 11.49 -2.90 -17.23
CA GLY A 60 11.82 -3.30 -15.86
C GLY A 60 11.30 -2.32 -14.80
N VAL A 61 11.53 -1.02 -14.99
CA VAL A 61 11.05 0.02 -14.07
C VAL A 61 9.52 0.04 -14.00
N ILE A 62 8.83 -0.01 -15.14
CA ILE A 62 7.36 -0.05 -15.18
C ILE A 62 6.83 -1.27 -14.42
N ALA A 63 7.44 -2.44 -14.64
CA ALA A 63 7.06 -3.67 -13.95
C ALA A 63 7.24 -3.56 -12.43
N VAL A 64 8.37 -3.01 -11.96
CA VAL A 64 8.63 -2.81 -10.52
C VAL A 64 7.63 -1.83 -9.90
N LEU A 65 7.30 -0.73 -10.59
CA LEU A 65 6.29 0.23 -10.12
C LEU A 65 4.91 -0.41 -9.96
N VAL A 66 4.46 -1.17 -10.96
CA VAL A 66 3.16 -1.87 -10.94
C VAL A 66 3.13 -2.94 -9.85
N LEU A 67 4.18 -3.78 -9.77
CA LEU A 67 4.28 -4.80 -8.73
C LEU A 67 4.25 -4.18 -7.33
N THR A 68 4.98 -3.09 -7.12
CA THR A 68 4.98 -2.38 -5.82
C THR A 68 3.61 -1.80 -5.51
N ALA A 69 2.89 -1.26 -6.51
CA ALA A 69 1.53 -0.77 -6.32
C ALA A 69 0.55 -1.88 -5.91
N ILE A 70 0.62 -3.06 -6.54
CA ILE A 70 -0.18 -4.23 -6.18
C ILE A 70 0.12 -4.68 -4.74
N LEU A 71 1.40 -4.84 -4.40
CA LEU A 71 1.83 -5.25 -3.07
C LEU A 71 1.39 -4.24 -2.00
N CYS A 72 1.54 -2.94 -2.25
CA CYS A 72 1.06 -1.87 -1.37
C CYS A 72 -0.46 -1.92 -1.18
N THR A 73 -1.23 -2.26 -2.22
CA THR A 73 -2.70 -2.38 -2.14
C THR A 73 -3.11 -3.51 -1.21
N ILE A 74 -2.55 -4.70 -1.43
CA ILE A 74 -2.80 -5.89 -0.60
C ILE A 74 -2.37 -5.59 0.84
N PHE A 75 -1.19 -5.01 1.00
CA PHE A 75 -0.64 -4.64 2.30
C PHE A 75 -1.56 -3.67 3.07
N ALA A 76 -2.03 -2.61 2.42
CA ALA A 76 -2.91 -1.62 3.03
C ALA A 76 -4.21 -2.25 3.54
N MET A 77 -4.83 -3.11 2.72
CA MET A 77 -6.07 -3.83 3.08
C MET A 77 -5.85 -4.77 4.27
N VAL A 78 -4.81 -5.61 4.21
CA VAL A 78 -4.50 -6.56 5.27
C VAL A 78 -4.14 -5.85 6.58
N ARG A 79 -3.36 -4.77 6.50
CA ARG A 79 -2.98 -3.98 7.67
C ARG A 79 -4.19 -3.31 8.31
N TRP A 80 -5.05 -2.67 7.52
CA TRP A 80 -6.27 -2.03 8.01
C TRP A 80 -7.11 -3.03 8.81
N ALA A 81 -7.37 -4.20 8.23
CA ALA A 81 -8.21 -5.20 8.86
C ALA A 81 -7.59 -5.83 10.11
N ARG A 82 -6.28 -6.09 10.13
CA ARG A 82 -5.58 -6.58 11.33
C ARG A 82 -5.63 -5.57 12.47
N VAL A 83 -5.43 -4.28 12.17
CA VAL A 83 -5.51 -3.20 13.16
C VAL A 83 -6.93 -3.07 13.69
N GLU A 84 -7.93 -3.05 12.81
CA GLU A 84 -9.34 -2.96 13.19
C GLU A 84 -9.75 -4.12 14.10
N ARG A 85 -9.39 -5.35 13.71
CA ARG A 85 -9.66 -6.54 14.50
C ARG A 85 -8.94 -6.54 15.85
N ALA A 86 -7.67 -6.11 15.90
CA ALA A 86 -6.93 -5.99 17.15
C ALA A 86 -7.58 -4.98 18.11
N MET A 87 -8.06 -3.84 17.60
CA MET A 87 -8.79 -2.85 18.39
C MET A 87 -10.11 -3.42 18.93
N ARG A 88 -10.87 -4.12 18.09
CA ARG A 88 -12.13 -4.78 18.48
C ARG A 88 -11.94 -5.83 19.58
N GLU A 89 -10.88 -6.63 19.45
CA GLU A 89 -10.54 -7.69 20.40
C GLU A 89 -9.74 -7.19 21.63
N ARG A 90 -9.48 -5.87 21.74
CA ARG A 90 -8.63 -5.24 22.77
C ARG A 90 -7.25 -5.89 22.90
N ARG A 91 -6.68 -6.30 21.77
CA ARG A 91 -5.34 -6.89 21.67
C ARG A 91 -4.28 -5.83 21.36
N PRO A 92 -3.00 -6.09 21.68
CA PRO A 92 -1.91 -5.21 21.27
C PRO A 92 -1.92 -4.96 19.77
N LEU A 93 -1.67 -3.70 19.37
CA LEU A 93 -1.64 -3.32 17.97
C LEU A 93 -0.47 -3.99 17.23
N PRO A 94 -0.63 -4.36 15.95
CA PRO A 94 0.45 -4.93 15.15
C PRO A 94 1.64 -3.96 15.07
N ALA A 95 2.86 -4.50 15.15
CA ALA A 95 4.08 -3.71 15.05
C ALA A 95 4.19 -2.92 13.72
N PHE A 96 4.87 -1.78 13.75
CA PHE A 96 5.09 -0.89 12.60
C PHE A 96 6.17 -1.42 11.63
N SER A 97 6.15 -2.71 11.29
CA SER A 97 7.09 -3.29 10.31
C SER A 97 6.85 -2.78 8.87
N ALA A 98 5.66 -2.23 8.63
CA ALA A 98 5.21 -1.62 7.38
C ALA A 98 6.17 -0.60 6.77
N GLY A 99 6.72 0.28 7.61
CA GLY A 99 7.52 1.42 7.17
C GLY A 99 8.83 0.99 6.52
N PHE A 100 9.49 -0.03 7.09
CA PHE A 100 10.77 -0.52 6.58
C PHE A 100 10.64 -1.19 5.22
N ILE A 101 9.58 -1.97 5.00
CA ILE A 101 9.33 -2.65 3.72
C ILE A 101 9.06 -1.62 2.61
N LEU A 102 8.19 -0.64 2.87
CA LEU A 102 7.89 0.41 1.89
C LEU A 102 9.13 1.27 1.60
N ALA A 103 9.90 1.64 2.64
CA ALA A 103 11.12 2.42 2.46
C ALA A 103 12.12 1.69 1.55
N GLY A 104 12.32 0.39 1.77
CA GLY A 104 13.17 -0.45 0.92
C GLY A 104 12.67 -0.52 -0.53
N ALA A 105 11.38 -0.73 -0.74
CA ALA A 105 10.79 -0.77 -2.09
C ALA A 105 10.95 0.57 -2.83
N LEU A 106 10.69 1.69 -2.15
CA LEU A 106 10.85 3.03 -2.73
C LEU A 106 12.32 3.34 -3.04
N LEU A 107 13.26 2.88 -2.21
CA LEU A 107 14.69 3.01 -2.48
C LEU A 107 15.08 2.29 -3.78
N VAL A 108 14.66 1.03 -3.95
CA VAL A 108 14.92 0.24 -5.16
C VAL A 108 14.34 0.93 -6.40
N ILE A 109 13.08 1.40 -6.31
CA ILE A 109 12.44 2.15 -7.39
C ILE A 109 13.25 3.40 -7.75
N GLY A 110 13.66 4.18 -6.75
CA GLY A 110 14.43 5.41 -6.94
C GLY A 110 15.78 5.15 -7.62
N VAL A 111 16.50 4.09 -7.22
CA VAL A 111 17.76 3.69 -7.85
C VAL A 111 17.55 3.29 -9.31
N LEU A 112 16.54 2.48 -9.61
CA LEU A 112 16.26 2.04 -10.98
C LEU A 112 15.84 3.20 -11.89
N LEU A 113 15.02 4.13 -11.38
CA LEU A 113 14.64 5.35 -12.09
C LEU A 113 15.85 6.24 -12.34
N GLY A 114 16.70 6.47 -11.34
CA GLY A 114 17.92 7.26 -11.49
C GLY A 114 18.85 6.68 -12.54
N PHE A 115 19.03 5.35 -12.54
CA PHE A 115 19.84 4.66 -13.55
C PHE A 115 19.24 4.79 -14.95
N SER A 116 17.91 4.62 -15.08
CA SER A 116 17.20 4.78 -16.36
C SER A 116 17.22 6.21 -16.91
N LEU A 117 17.44 7.24 -16.09
CA LEU A 117 17.49 8.63 -16.56
C LEU A 117 18.90 9.05 -16.98
N VAL A 118 19.93 8.37 -16.47
CA VAL A 118 21.33 8.70 -16.72
C VAL A 118 21.91 7.92 -17.90
N LEU A 119 21.35 6.75 -18.23
CA LEU A 119 21.72 5.88 -19.36
C LEU A 119 20.70 5.97 -20.49
#